data_AF-A0A965RHH6-F1
#
_entry.id   AF-A0A965RHH6-F1
#
_cell.length_a   1.000
_cell.length_b   1.000
_cell.length_c   1.000
_cell.angle_alpha   90.00
_cell.angle_beta   90.00
_cell.angle_gamma   90.00
#
_symmetry.space_group_name_H-M   'P 1'
#
loop_
_entity.id
_entity.type
_entity.pdbx_description
1 polymer ?
#
loop_
_entity_poly.entity_id
_entity_poly.type
_entity_poly.pdbx_seq_one_letter_code
_entity_poly.pdbx_strand_id
1 'polypeptide(L)'
;AYPSKPKPSAKPRLTKVEDVGHGPGTELKALLKRVGIVASPGCSCNTRAKLMDANELKEPGWCEKNLETICDWLQEEATKRKLPFVRMAAKILVRQAIRNARKKGQ
;
A
#
# COMPACT_ATOMS: atom_id res chain seq x y z
N ALA A 1 -36.39 -7.08 0.39
CA ALA A 1 -35.90 -5.94 1.20
C ALA A 1 -34.95 -6.48 2.25
N TYR A 2 -33.63 -6.27 2.11
CA TYR A 2 -32.65 -6.69 3.12
C TYR A 2 -32.51 -5.57 4.17
N PRO A 3 -32.70 -5.87 5.47
CA PRO A 3 -32.67 -4.85 6.51
C PRO A 3 -31.25 -4.34 6.80
N SER A 4 -31.12 -3.02 6.84
CA SER A 4 -29.93 -2.27 7.23
C SER A 4 -29.47 -2.67 8.64
N LYS A 5 -28.23 -3.17 8.78
CA LYS A 5 -27.59 -3.38 10.08
C LYS A 5 -26.55 -2.29 10.38
N PRO A 6 -26.35 -1.94 11.66
CA PRO A 6 -25.93 -0.61 12.11
C PRO A 6 -24.41 -0.42 12.13
N LYS A 7 -23.98 0.85 12.07
CA LYS A 7 -22.58 1.29 12.19
C LYS A 7 -22.13 1.27 13.66
N PRO A 8 -20.92 0.78 13.97
CA PRO A 8 -20.22 1.18 15.19
C PRO A 8 -18.87 1.83 14.83
N SER A 9 -18.60 3.09 15.20
CA SER A 9 -18.16 3.57 16.51
C SER A 9 -16.64 3.72 16.58
N ALA A 10 -16.20 4.84 17.12
CA ALA A 10 -14.86 5.40 17.03
C ALA A 10 -13.80 4.73 17.95
N LYS A 11 -12.61 4.47 17.37
CA LYS A 11 -11.21 4.45 17.88
C LYS A 11 -10.82 3.47 19.02
N PRO A 12 -9.54 3.02 19.01
CA PRO A 12 -8.59 3.64 19.94
C PRO A 12 -7.19 3.90 19.35
N ARG A 13 -6.41 4.61 20.17
CA ARG A 13 -5.06 5.14 19.94
C ARG A 13 -4.02 4.22 20.60
N LEU A 14 -2.97 3.90 19.82
CA LEU A 14 -1.59 3.50 20.18
C LEU A 14 -1.26 2.09 20.76
N THR A 15 0.01 1.75 20.49
CA THR A 15 0.92 0.75 21.11
C THR A 15 0.69 -0.75 20.86
N LYS A 16 1.30 -1.28 19.78
CA LYS A 16 2.08 -2.53 19.85
C LYS A 16 3.03 -2.67 18.66
N VAL A 17 4.33 -2.74 18.94
CA VAL A 17 5.41 -2.87 17.95
C VAL A 17 5.55 -4.34 17.56
N GLU A 18 4.53 -4.95 16.94
CA GLU A 18 4.56 -6.41 16.71
C GLU A 18 3.56 -6.97 15.68
N ASP A 19 3.00 -6.15 14.77
CA ASP A 19 2.23 -6.67 13.62
C ASP A 19 2.92 -6.39 12.29
N VAL A 20 3.68 -7.38 11.82
CA VAL A 20 4.39 -7.38 10.56
C VAL A 20 3.39 -7.65 9.43
N GLY A 21 2.57 -6.68 9.03
CA GLY A 21 1.73 -6.92 7.85
C GLY A 21 0.64 -5.94 7.44
N HIS A 22 0.44 -4.82 8.13
CA HIS A 22 -0.72 -3.97 7.86
C HIS A 22 -0.31 -2.54 7.53
N GLY A 23 -0.08 -2.28 6.24
CA GLY A 23 0.21 -0.94 5.74
C GLY A 23 0.05 -0.82 4.22
N PRO A 24 0.11 0.41 3.68
CA PRO A 24 -0.10 0.66 2.25
C PRO A 24 0.91 -0.05 1.35
N GLY A 25 2.16 -0.22 1.78
CA GLY A 25 3.17 -0.99 1.06
C GLY A 25 2.86 -2.49 1.04
N THR A 26 2.38 -3.04 2.16
CA THR A 26 1.94 -4.44 2.21
C THR A 26 0.71 -4.68 1.32
N GLU A 27 -0.27 -3.78 1.35
CA GLU A 27 -1.44 -3.82 0.46
C GLU A 27 -1.07 -3.65 -1.01
N LEU A 28 -0.10 -2.78 -1.31
CA LEU A 28 0.38 -2.57 -2.67
C LEU A 28 1.01 -3.86 -3.23
N LYS A 29 1.82 -4.55 -2.42
CA LYS A 29 2.38 -5.87 -2.79
C LYS A 29 1.28 -6.90 -3.03
N ALA A 30 0.24 -6.93 -2.20
CA ALA A 30 -0.89 -7.84 -2.37
C ALA A 30 -1.66 -7.56 -3.67
N LEU A 31 -1.85 -6.29 -4.03
CA LEU A 31 -2.48 -5.90 -5.29
C LEU A 31 -1.60 -6.25 -6.50
N LEU A 32 -0.30 -5.99 -6.44
CA LEU A 32 0.66 -6.35 -7.50
C LEU A 32 0.72 -7.87 -7.73
N LYS A 33 0.64 -8.66 -6.65
CA LYS A 33 0.56 -10.13 -6.74
C LYS A 33 -0.65 -10.60 -7.55
N ARG A 34 -1.80 -9.92 -7.45
CA ARG A 34 -3.03 -10.28 -8.21
C ARG A 34 -2.87 -10.10 -9.71
N VAL A 35 -1.96 -9.24 -10.15
CA VAL A 35 -1.64 -9.01 -11.57
C VAL A 35 -0.37 -9.74 -12.01
N GLY A 36 0.10 -10.72 -11.21
CA GLY A 36 1.27 -11.55 -11.54
C GLY A 36 2.62 -10.90 -11.22
N ILE A 37 2.66 -9.70 -10.65
CA ILE A 37 3.91 -9.03 -10.28
C ILE A 37 4.28 -9.42 -8.85
N VAL A 38 5.23 -10.34 -8.72
CA VAL A 38 5.75 -10.79 -7.43
C VAL A 38 7.15 -10.23 -7.20
N ALA A 39 7.40 -9.74 -5.99
CA ALA A 39 8.74 -9.36 -5.56
C ALA A 39 9.52 -10.61 -5.14
N SER A 40 10.69 -10.85 -5.73
CA SER A 40 11.64 -11.84 -5.21
C SER A 40 12.15 -11.43 -3.81
N PRO A 41 12.69 -12.34 -3.00
CA PRO A 41 13.17 -12.01 -1.65
C PRO A 41 14.18 -10.85 -1.61
N GLY A 42 15.10 -10.78 -2.58
CA GLY A 42 16.11 -9.72 -2.70
C GLY A 42 15.65 -8.46 -3.43
N CYS A 43 14.36 -8.32 -3.76
CA CYS A 43 13.88 -7.18 -4.53
C CYS A 43 13.72 -5.90 -3.69
N SER A 44 14.17 -4.77 -4.23
CA SER A 44 13.98 -3.41 -3.70
C SER A 44 12.51 -3.09 -3.39
N CYS A 45 11.54 -3.70 -4.09
CA CYS A 45 10.11 -3.59 -3.81
C CYS A 45 9.77 -3.96 -2.36
N ASN A 46 10.49 -4.92 -1.75
CA ASN A 46 10.27 -5.31 -0.36
C ASN A 46 10.66 -4.19 0.60
N THR A 47 11.82 -3.58 0.38
CA THR A 47 12.30 -2.46 1.19
C THR A 47 11.42 -1.24 1.03
N ARG A 48 11.01 -0.92 -0.20
CA ARG A 48 10.11 0.20 -0.52
C ARG A 48 8.73 0.02 0.12
N ALA A 49 8.17 -1.18 0.08
CA ALA A 49 6.91 -1.47 0.75
C ALA A 49 7.00 -1.27 2.28
N LYS A 50 8.07 -1.77 2.92
CA LYS A 50 8.31 -1.53 4.35
C LYS A 50 8.45 -0.05 4.68
N LEU A 51 9.10 0.72 3.81
CA LEU A 51 9.26 2.16 3.96
C LEU A 51 7.93 2.90 3.84
N MET A 52 7.06 2.50 2.90
CA MET A 52 5.68 3.02 2.83
C MET A 52 4.91 2.75 4.12
N ASP A 53 4.97 1.51 4.62
CA ASP A 53 4.29 1.12 5.86
C ASP A 53 4.81 1.93 7.06
N ALA A 54 6.14 2.05 7.20
CA ALA A 54 6.76 2.79 8.29
C ALA A 54 6.48 4.30 8.23
N ASN A 55 6.50 4.90 7.04
CA ASN A 55 6.26 6.34 6.91
C ASN A 55 4.78 6.69 7.08
N GLU A 56 3.85 5.87 6.58
CA GLU A 56 2.42 6.08 6.83
C GLU A 56 2.08 5.93 8.32
N LEU A 57 2.76 5.04 9.04
CA LEU A 57 2.61 4.90 10.49
C LEU A 57 3.11 6.13 11.26
N LYS A 58 4.22 6.72 10.82
CA LYS A 58 4.80 7.94 11.43
C LYS A 58 4.00 9.19 11.09
N GLU A 59 3.59 9.32 9.84
CA GLU A 59 2.82 10.43 9.31
C GLU A 59 1.65 9.91 8.47
N PRO A 60 0.43 9.85 9.03
CA PRO A 60 -0.76 9.48 8.26
C PRO A 60 -0.94 10.40 7.04
N GLY A 61 -1.09 9.81 5.86
CA GLY A 61 -1.15 10.55 4.59
C GLY A 61 0.19 10.75 3.89
N TRP A 62 1.31 10.25 4.46
CA TRP A 62 2.62 10.34 3.81
C TRP A 62 2.62 9.73 2.42
N CYS A 63 1.98 8.57 2.22
CA CYS A 63 1.92 7.92 0.91
C CYS A 63 1.10 8.72 -0.11
N GLU A 64 0.10 9.50 0.35
CA GLU A 64 -0.67 10.39 -0.54
C GLU A 64 0.16 11.60 -0.96
N LYS A 65 0.93 12.18 -0.04
CA LYS A 65 1.84 13.30 -0.34
C LYS A 65 3.02 12.87 -1.22
N ASN A 66 3.48 11.64 -1.07
CA ASN A 66 4.62 11.07 -1.80
C ASN A 66 4.20 10.14 -2.95
N LEU A 67 2.99 10.35 -3.49
CA LEU A 67 2.42 9.50 -4.54
C LEU A 67 3.31 9.43 -5.78
N GLU A 68 3.87 10.57 -6.21
CA GLU A 68 4.76 10.64 -7.38
C GLU A 68 6.03 9.81 -7.14
N THR A 69 6.67 9.98 -5.99
CA THR A 69 7.86 9.22 -5.58
C THR A 69 7.62 7.72 -5.60
N ILE A 70 6.48 7.26 -5.06
CA ILE A 70 6.10 5.85 -5.07
C ILE A 70 5.86 5.36 -6.52
N CYS A 71 5.25 6.19 -7.38
CA CYS A 71 5.06 5.85 -8.78
C CYS A 71 6.39 5.74 -9.53
N ASP A 72 7.35 6.61 -9.23
CA ASP A 72 8.67 6.58 -9.85
C ASP A 72 9.42 5.31 -9.45
N TRP A 73 9.30 4.88 -8.19
CA TRP A 73 9.80 3.58 -7.75
C TRP A 73 9.18 2.39 -8.49
N LEU A 74 7.87 2.43 -8.74
CA LEU A 74 7.18 1.40 -9.51
C LEU A 74 7.64 1.41 -10.97
N GLN A 75 7.85 2.59 -11.54
CA GLN A 75 8.35 2.76 -12.90
C GLN A 75 9.76 2.20 -13.05
N GLU A 76 10.68 2.54 -12.14
CA GLU A 76 12.05 2.02 -12.15
C GLU A 76 12.08 0.48 -12.15
N GLU A 77 11.28 -0.14 -11.28
CA GLU A 77 11.23 -1.60 -11.18
C GLU A 77 10.52 -2.25 -12.37
N ALA A 78 9.50 -1.61 -12.94
CA ALA A 78 8.87 -2.05 -14.18
C ALA A 78 9.86 -2.00 -15.35
N THR A 79 10.61 -0.91 -15.49
CA THR A 79 11.65 -0.73 -16.52
C THR A 79 12.74 -1.80 -16.40
N LYS A 80 13.28 -2.05 -15.19
CA LYS A 80 14.27 -3.11 -14.95
C LYS A 80 13.75 -4.49 -15.36
N ARG A 81 12.46 -4.74 -15.16
CA ARG A 81 11.78 -6.00 -15.50
C ARG A 81 11.23 -6.04 -16.92
N LYS A 82 11.44 -4.98 -17.72
CA LYS A 82 10.88 -4.80 -19.07
C LYS A 82 9.35 -4.98 -19.10
N LEU A 83 8.68 -4.57 -18.03
CA LEU A 83 7.22 -4.59 -17.92
C LEU A 83 6.63 -3.26 -18.41
N PRO A 84 5.50 -3.27 -19.12
CA PRO A 84 4.81 -2.04 -19.49
C PRO A 84 4.36 -1.29 -18.23
N PHE A 85 4.64 0.01 -18.18
CA PHE A 85 4.28 0.86 -17.05
C PHE A 85 3.37 2.00 -17.51
N VAL A 86 2.22 2.15 -16.85
CA VAL A 86 1.30 3.26 -17.06
C VAL A 86 1.16 4.02 -15.74
N ARG A 87 1.66 5.26 -15.72
CA ARG A 87 1.74 6.08 -14.50
C ARG A 87 0.36 6.32 -13.87
N MET A 88 -0.68 6.51 -14.68
CA MET A 88 -2.05 6.69 -14.18
C MET A 88 -2.56 5.44 -13.45
N ALA A 89 -2.33 4.25 -14.01
CA ALA A 89 -2.70 2.99 -13.38
C ALA A 89 -1.94 2.77 -12.06
N ALA A 90 -0.65 3.13 -12.03
CA ALA A 90 0.15 3.09 -10.81
C ALA A 90 -0.42 3.99 -9.70
N LYS A 91 -0.81 5.23 -10.02
CA LYS A 91 -1.45 6.15 -9.07
C LYS A 91 -2.75 5.58 -8.50
N ILE A 92 -3.60 4.99 -9.35
CA ILE A 92 -4.84 4.34 -8.93
C ILE A 92 -4.54 3.16 -8.00
N LEU A 93 -3.54 2.35 -8.34
CA LEU A 93 -3.14 1.19 -7.55
C LEU A 93 -2.62 1.59 -6.17
N VAL A 94 -1.75 2.60 -6.09
CA VAL A 94 -1.23 3.12 -4.81
C VAL A 94 -2.35 3.69 -3.95
N ARG A 95 -3.26 4.49 -4.53
CA ARG A 95 -4.45 4.99 -3.82
C ARG A 95 -5.36 3.87 -3.34
N GLN A 96 -5.51 2.80 -4.11
CA GLN A 96 -6.26 1.62 -3.69
C GLN A 96 -5.57 0.91 -2.52
N ALA A 97 -4.25 0.78 -2.55
CA ALA A 97 -3.46 0.20 -1.47
C ALA A 97 -3.62 0.98 -0.15
N ILE A 98 -3.52 2.31 -0.21
CA ILE A 98 -3.76 3.21 0.94
C ILE A 98 -5.18 3.02 1.49
N ARG A 99 -6.19 3.00 0.62
CA ARG A 99 -7.58 2.79 1.03
C ARG A 99 -7.79 1.42 1.68
N ASN A 100 -7.17 0.36 1.16
CA ASN A 100 -7.25 -0.96 1.77
C ASN A 100 -6.57 -1.01 3.14
N ALA A 101 -5.38 -0.40 3.25
CA ALA A 101 -4.63 -0.35 4.50
C ALA A 101 -5.43 0.38 5.58
N ARG A 102 -6.05 1.52 5.24
CA ARG A 102 -6.93 2.27 6.14
C ARG A 102 -8.19 1.52 6.56
N LYS A 103 -8.73 0.68 5.67
CA LYS A 103 -9.90 -0.17 5.97
C LYS A 103 -9.57 -1.35 6.89
N LYS A 104 -8.33 -1.86 6.83
CA LYS A 104 -7.88 -2.99 7.66
C LYS A 104 -7.24 -2.55 8.98
N GLY A 105 -6.69 -1.34 9.03
CA GLY A 105 -6.23 -0.70 10.25
C GLY A 105 -7.35 0.00 11.05
N GLN A 106 -8.61 -0.18 10.64
CA GLN A 106 -9.84 0.14 11.36
C GLN A 106 -10.53 -1.16 11.77
#